data_AF-A0A0G0ALF5-F1
#
_entry.id   AF-A0A0G0ALF5-F1
#
_cell.length_a   1.000
_cell.length_b   1.000
_cell.length_c   1.000
_cell.angle_alpha   90.00
_cell.angle_beta   90.00
_cell.angle_gamma   90.00
#
_symmetry.space_group_name_H-M   'P 1'
#
loop_
_entity.id
_entity.type
_entity.pdbx_description
1 polymer ?
#
loop_
_entity_poly.entity_id
_entity_poly.type
_entity_poly.pdbx_seq_one_letter_code
_entity_poly.pdbx_strand_id
1 'polypeptide(L)'
;MIDIKYKEEKKLLDIETIVTLAIVLICMLLFSFFPIERNYFQEIAISLTFLFFVPFLYIKVILKKRLVDFGFQIVKWKEGFLIMPVCFLIMAFLFYVVFKYTDFKEQYFLGNYEMTSSFLYLFVYEFIAVNLIVFLYEVFFRGFIMFYFKDKLDIYAVFVQFVIFLIFLYMLGEFSLDYIFYMVTAFLAGLIAFRSKSLLYSYLFSIIVLIVSDIIYLKLTK
;
A
#
# COMPACT_ATOMS: atom_id res chain seq x y z
N MET A 1 37.40 22.65 21.55
CA MET A 1 36.41 21.73 22.14
C MET A 1 35.46 21.35 21.01
N ILE A 2 35.75 20.25 20.32
CA ILE A 2 35.00 19.79 19.15
C ILE A 2 33.95 18.81 19.68
N ASP A 3 32.69 19.25 19.69
CA ASP A 3 31.54 18.40 20.01
C ASP A 3 31.34 17.39 18.87
N ILE A 4 32.03 16.25 18.98
CA ILE A 4 31.78 15.07 18.14
C ILE A 4 30.49 14.45 18.67
N LYS A 5 29.37 14.92 18.12
CA LYS A 5 28.05 14.35 18.31
C LYS A 5 28.04 12.95 17.66
N TYR A 6 28.44 11.94 18.42
CA TYR A 6 28.32 10.54 18.05
C TYR A 6 26.85 10.27 17.72
N LYS A 7 26.55 10.17 16.43
CA LYS A 7 25.28 9.67 15.93
C LYS A 7 25.30 8.17 16.23
N GLU A 8 24.66 7.76 17.33
CA GLU A 8 24.48 6.34 17.64
C GLU A 8 23.97 5.63 16.38
N GLU A 9 24.78 4.72 15.84
CA GLU A 9 24.33 3.83 14.77
C GLU A 9 23.20 2.98 15.32
N LYS A 10 21.97 3.31 14.92
CA LYS A 10 20.79 2.54 15.26
C LYS A 10 20.98 1.11 14.75
N LYS A 11 21.15 0.17 15.66
CA LYS A 11 21.35 -1.24 15.33
C LYS A 11 20.15 -1.75 14.51
N LEU A 12 20.43 -2.43 13.40
CA LEU A 12 19.40 -2.96 12.49
C LEU A 12 18.45 -3.93 13.20
N LEU A 13 19.00 -4.81 14.04
CA LEU A 13 18.27 -5.74 14.90
C LEU A 13 18.38 -5.30 16.36
N ASP A 14 17.39 -4.51 16.79
CA ASP A 14 17.08 -4.22 18.19
C ASP A 14 15.75 -4.90 18.58
N ILE A 15 15.45 -4.94 19.89
CA ILE A 15 14.20 -5.50 20.41
C ILE A 15 12.99 -4.76 19.81
N GLU A 16 13.11 -3.45 19.60
CA GLU A 16 12.06 -2.64 18.94
C GLU A 16 11.76 -3.15 17.51
N THR A 17 12.77 -3.43 16.68
CA THR A 17 12.58 -4.00 15.33
C THR A 17 11.90 -5.36 15.43
N ILE A 18 12.35 -6.24 16.34
CA ILE A 18 11.80 -7.59 16.48
C ILE A 18 10.32 -7.52 16.87
N VAL A 19 9.97 -6.71 17.87
CA VAL A 19 8.59 -6.52 18.31
C VAL A 19 7.74 -5.90 17.19
N THR A 20 8.29 -4.93 16.45
CA THR A 20 7.58 -4.29 15.34
C THR A 20 7.29 -5.30 14.22
N LEU A 21 8.27 -6.12 13.83
CA LEU A 21 8.08 -7.19 12.86
C LEU A 21 7.05 -8.22 13.33
N ALA A 22 7.09 -8.59 14.62
CA ALA A 22 6.09 -9.50 15.19
C ALA A 22 4.68 -8.91 15.10
N ILE A 23 4.49 -7.62 15.40
CA ILE A 23 3.19 -6.95 15.25
C ILE A 23 2.74 -6.92 13.79
N VAL A 24 3.63 -6.61 12.85
CA VAL A 24 3.30 -6.65 11.41
C VAL A 24 2.83 -8.03 10.98
N LEU A 25 3.56 -9.08 11.36
CA LEU A 25 3.20 -10.47 11.04
C LEU A 25 1.88 -10.87 11.70
N ILE A 26 1.65 -10.49 12.96
CA ILE A 26 0.38 -10.75 13.67
C ILE A 26 -0.77 -10.06 12.97
N CYS A 27 -0.64 -8.79 12.57
CA CYS A 27 -1.69 -8.09 11.82
C CYS A 27 -2.01 -8.81 10.50
N MET A 28 -0.98 -9.21 9.75
CA MET A 28 -1.16 -9.91 8.47
C MET A 28 -1.80 -11.29 8.65
N LEU A 29 -1.34 -12.06 9.65
CA LEU A 29 -1.90 -13.37 9.98
C LEU A 29 -3.36 -13.24 10.40
N LEU A 30 -3.67 -12.36 11.35
CA LEU A 30 -5.05 -12.19 11.81
C LEU A 30 -5.96 -11.70 10.69
N PHE A 31 -5.50 -10.78 9.84
CA PHE A 31 -6.25 -10.35 8.67
C PHE A 31 -6.56 -11.52 7.72
N SER A 32 -5.59 -12.40 7.47
CA SER A 32 -5.74 -13.56 6.55
C SER A 32 -6.55 -14.71 7.16
N PHE A 33 -6.46 -14.95 8.47
CA PHE A 33 -7.13 -16.07 9.14
C PHE A 33 -8.57 -15.78 9.57
N PHE A 34 -8.95 -14.51 9.75
CA PHE A 34 -10.33 -14.20 10.14
C PHE A 34 -11.29 -14.49 8.98
N PRO A 35 -12.27 -15.40 9.14
CA PRO A 35 -13.19 -15.74 8.07
C PRO A 35 -14.09 -14.55 7.77
N ILE A 36 -13.96 -13.96 6.58
CA ILE A 36 -14.88 -12.95 6.08
C ILE A 36 -16.11 -13.70 5.56
N GLU A 37 -17.16 -13.79 6.38
CA GLU A 37 -18.40 -14.45 5.99
C GLU A 37 -19.22 -13.55 5.04
N ARG A 38 -18.72 -13.28 3.82
CA ARG A 38 -19.36 -12.46 2.77
C ARG A 38 -20.05 -11.17 3.26
N ASN A 39 -19.63 -10.63 4.40
CA ASN A 39 -20.23 -9.48 5.04
C ASN A 39 -19.27 -8.32 4.93
N TYR A 40 -19.60 -7.37 4.04
CA TYR A 40 -18.79 -6.17 3.80
C TYR A 40 -18.48 -5.39 5.09
N PHE A 41 -19.39 -5.38 6.06
CA PHE A 41 -19.15 -4.71 7.33
C PHE A 41 -18.02 -5.39 8.12
N GLN A 42 -17.97 -6.72 8.10
CA GLN A 42 -16.92 -7.49 8.76
C GLN A 42 -15.57 -7.26 8.09
N GLU A 43 -15.52 -7.24 6.76
CA GLU A 43 -14.30 -6.94 5.99
C GLU A 43 -13.74 -5.55 6.32
N ILE A 44 -14.61 -4.53 6.33
CA ILE A 44 -14.24 -3.16 6.69
C ILE A 44 -13.75 -3.11 8.14
N ALA A 45 -14.42 -3.77 9.08
CA ALA A 45 -14.05 -3.78 10.49
C ALA A 45 -12.69 -4.45 10.73
N ILE A 46 -12.43 -5.59 10.10
CA ILE A 46 -11.15 -6.31 10.17
C ILE A 46 -10.04 -5.44 9.56
N SER A 47 -10.28 -4.88 8.37
CA SER A 47 -9.32 -4.01 7.67
C SER A 47 -8.97 -2.79 8.52
N LEU A 48 -9.96 -2.08 9.05
CA LEU A 48 -9.74 -0.94 9.94
C LEU A 48 -8.97 -1.34 11.19
N THR A 49 -9.30 -2.48 11.79
CA THR A 49 -8.67 -2.93 13.03
C THR A 49 -7.19 -3.23 12.82
N PHE A 50 -6.86 -4.11 11.87
CA PHE A 50 -5.50 -4.64 11.74
C PHE A 50 -4.58 -3.78 10.86
N LEU A 51 -5.13 -3.05 9.88
CA LEU A 51 -4.35 -2.23 8.96
C LEU A 51 -4.27 -0.77 9.38
N PHE A 52 -5.15 -0.31 10.30
CA PHE A 52 -5.13 1.07 10.80
C PHE A 52 -5.03 1.17 12.32
N PHE A 53 -6.02 0.69 13.08
CA PHE A 53 -6.09 0.94 14.52
C PHE A 53 -4.92 0.32 15.28
N VAL A 54 -4.59 -0.95 15.04
CA VAL A 54 -3.46 -1.61 15.71
C VAL A 54 -2.13 -0.91 15.39
N PRO A 55 -1.75 -0.67 14.12
CA PRO A 55 -0.56 0.12 13.77
C PRO A 55 -0.54 1.51 14.39
N PHE A 56 -1.67 2.22 14.35
CA PHE A 56 -1.78 3.58 14.86
C PHE A 56 -1.58 3.64 16.38
N LEU A 57 -2.23 2.74 17.12
CA LEU A 57 -2.07 2.61 18.57
C LEU A 57 -0.65 2.16 18.91
N TYR A 58 -0.07 1.23 18.14
CA TYR A 58 1.31 0.80 18.32
C TYR A 58 2.29 1.98 18.18
N ILE A 59 2.13 2.82 17.15
CA ILE A 59 2.97 4.02 16.93
C ILE A 59 2.85 4.99 18.10
N LYS A 60 1.63 5.29 18.56
CA LYS A 60 1.40 6.30 19.62
C LYS A 60 1.74 5.81 21.02
N VAL A 61 1.35 4.58 21.36
CA VAL A 61 1.41 4.07 22.74
C VAL A 61 2.74 3.36 23.02
N ILE A 62 3.17 2.49 22.09
CA ILE A 62 4.35 1.63 22.29
C ILE A 62 5.60 2.33 21.77
N LEU A 63 5.61 2.76 20.50
CA LEU A 63 6.76 3.47 19.93
C LEU A 63 6.89 4.91 20.46
N LYS A 64 5.79 5.51 20.93
CA LYS A 64 5.73 6.91 21.40
C LYS A 64 6.28 7.91 20.37
N LYS A 65 6.09 7.62 19.08
CA LYS A 65 6.52 8.47 17.96
C LYS A 65 5.36 9.30 17.42
N ARG A 66 5.66 10.36 16.69
CA ARG A 66 4.64 11.24 16.10
C ARG A 66 4.22 10.67 14.75
N LEU A 67 2.93 10.77 14.42
CA LEU A 67 2.40 10.29 13.14
C LEU A 67 3.03 11.00 11.93
N VAL A 68 3.49 12.23 12.10
CA VAL A 68 4.20 12.97 11.03
C VAL A 68 5.47 12.23 10.58
N ASP A 69 6.13 11.50 11.50
CA ASP A 69 7.31 10.70 11.19
C ASP A 69 6.95 9.46 10.32
N PHE A 70 5.66 9.10 10.27
CA PHE A 70 5.06 7.99 9.51
C PHE A 70 4.30 8.47 8.26
N GLY A 71 4.64 9.66 7.75
CA GLY A 71 4.10 10.17 6.48
C GLY A 71 2.72 10.82 6.56
N PHE A 72 2.14 10.96 7.75
CA PHE A 72 0.92 11.77 7.99
C PHE A 72 1.22 13.27 8.01
N GLN A 73 1.88 13.74 6.96
CA GLN A 73 2.22 15.15 6.73
C GLN A 73 2.28 15.41 5.23
N ILE A 74 2.04 16.65 4.82
CA ILE A 74 2.20 17.08 3.43
C ILE A 74 3.47 17.93 3.36
N VAL A 75 4.58 17.29 3.03
CA VAL A 75 5.90 17.90 2.95
C VAL A 75 6.51 17.57 1.59
N LYS A 76 7.47 18.37 1.12
CA LYS A 76 8.15 18.19 -0.18
C LYS A 76 7.19 17.93 -1.34
N TRP A 77 6.12 18.71 -1.42
CA TRP A 77 5.07 18.56 -2.44
C TRP A 77 5.61 18.54 -3.87
N LYS A 78 6.67 19.33 -4.14
CA LYS A 78 7.36 19.34 -5.44
C LYS A 78 7.95 17.97 -5.78
N GLU A 79 8.59 17.30 -4.83
CA GLU A 79 9.17 15.96 -5.04
C GLU A 79 8.08 14.95 -5.34
N GLY A 80 6.98 14.97 -4.56
CA GLY A 80 5.83 14.09 -4.79
C GLY A 80 5.20 14.30 -6.17
N PHE A 81 5.02 15.56 -6.57
CA PHE A 81 4.45 15.90 -7.87
C PHE A 81 5.38 15.61 -9.05
N LEU A 82 6.70 15.70 -8.87
CA LEU A 82 7.67 15.42 -9.93
C LEU A 82 7.87 13.92 -10.18
N ILE A 83 7.84 13.10 -9.12
CA ILE A 83 8.04 11.64 -9.26
C ILE A 83 6.78 10.93 -9.77
N MET A 84 5.59 11.42 -9.44
CA MET A 84 4.31 10.82 -9.85
C MET A 84 4.20 10.61 -11.37
N PRO A 85 4.45 11.62 -12.24
CA PRO A 85 4.43 11.44 -13.70
C PRO A 85 5.36 10.33 -14.18
N VAL A 86 6.56 10.22 -13.61
CA VAL A 86 7.51 9.16 -13.97
C VAL A 86 6.94 7.79 -13.60
N CYS A 87 6.38 7.65 -12.39
CA CYS A 87 5.72 6.41 -11.97
C CYS A 87 4.49 6.09 -12.83
N PHE A 88 3.70 7.08 -13.23
CA PHE A 88 2.58 6.88 -14.16
C PHE A 88 3.05 6.42 -15.54
N LEU A 89 4.15 6.96 -16.07
CA LEU A 89 4.73 6.49 -17.33
C LEU A 89 5.19 5.03 -17.24
N ILE A 90 5.80 4.63 -16.11
CA ILE A 90 6.19 3.24 -15.86
C ILE A 90 4.94 2.34 -15.83
N MET A 91 3.88 2.75 -15.13
CA MET A 91 2.62 2.01 -15.11
C MET A 91 1.99 1.92 -16.50
N ALA A 92 1.93 3.02 -17.25
CA ALA A 92 1.38 3.04 -18.61
C ALA A 92 2.15 2.11 -19.56
N PHE A 93 3.48 2.09 -19.44
CA PHE A 93 4.32 1.14 -20.18
C PHE A 93 4.02 -0.31 -19.77
N LEU A 94 3.88 -0.59 -18.47
CA LEU A 94 3.50 -1.91 -17.98
C LEU A 94 2.13 -2.33 -18.52
N PHE A 95 1.12 -1.46 -18.47
CA PHE A 95 -0.20 -1.72 -19.06
C PHE A 95 -0.06 -2.09 -20.53
N TYR A 96 0.68 -1.30 -21.32
CA TYR A 96 0.90 -1.59 -22.73
C TYR A 96 1.53 -2.96 -22.97
N VAL A 97 2.58 -3.30 -22.21
CA VAL A 97 3.29 -4.58 -22.36
C VAL A 97 2.39 -5.74 -21.97
N VAL A 98 1.75 -5.68 -20.81
CA VAL A 98 0.87 -6.75 -20.31
C VAL A 98 -0.30 -6.97 -21.28
N PHE A 99 -1.03 -5.92 -21.67
CA PHE A 99 -2.17 -6.07 -22.57
C PHE A 99 -1.81 -6.50 -24.00
N LYS A 100 -0.60 -6.21 -24.47
CA LYS A 100 -0.16 -6.56 -25.83
C LYS A 100 0.46 -7.96 -25.93
N TYR A 101 1.19 -8.38 -24.90
CA TYR A 101 2.02 -9.59 -24.94
C TYR A 101 1.51 -10.72 -24.05
N THR A 102 0.42 -10.52 -23.31
CA THR A 102 -0.21 -11.56 -22.50
C THR A 102 -1.72 -11.57 -22.71
N ASP A 103 -2.37 -12.71 -22.47
CA ASP A 103 -3.83 -12.87 -22.55
C ASP A 103 -4.56 -12.28 -21.31
N PHE A 104 -3.98 -11.23 -20.73
CA PHE A 104 -4.41 -10.61 -19.47
C PHE A 104 -5.87 -10.14 -19.47
N LYS A 105 -6.45 -9.90 -20.65
CA LYS A 105 -7.86 -9.54 -20.80
C LYS A 105 -8.80 -10.56 -20.17
N GLU A 106 -8.43 -11.84 -20.17
CA GLU A 106 -9.24 -12.92 -19.59
C GLU A 106 -8.94 -13.18 -18.11
N GLN A 107 -7.84 -12.63 -17.59
CA GLN A 107 -7.27 -12.98 -16.28
C GLN A 107 -7.41 -11.86 -15.23
N TYR A 108 -7.71 -10.63 -15.65
CA TYR A 108 -7.84 -9.53 -14.70
C TYR A 108 -9.03 -9.71 -13.76
N PHE A 109 -8.75 -9.67 -12.46
CA PHE A 109 -9.77 -9.72 -11.42
C PHE A 109 -10.41 -8.34 -11.20
N LEU A 110 -11.65 -8.17 -11.67
CA LEU A 110 -12.55 -7.16 -11.13
C LEU A 110 -13.31 -7.76 -9.95
N GLY A 111 -13.20 -7.14 -8.78
CA GLY A 111 -14.05 -7.48 -7.65
C GLY A 111 -15.53 -7.34 -8.05
N ASN A 112 -16.24 -8.47 -8.11
CA ASN A 112 -17.67 -8.60 -8.42
C ASN A 112 -18.12 -7.99 -9.76
N TYR A 113 -17.87 -8.72 -10.85
CA TYR A 113 -18.47 -8.47 -12.18
C TYR A 113 -20.00 -8.30 -12.15
N GLU A 114 -20.71 -8.92 -11.19
CA GLU A 114 -22.16 -8.84 -11.03
C GLU A 114 -22.69 -7.44 -10.66
N MET A 115 -21.83 -6.52 -10.18
CA MET A 115 -22.23 -5.16 -9.79
C MET A 115 -22.29 -4.17 -10.97
N THR A 116 -21.96 -4.61 -12.18
CA THR A 116 -21.86 -3.78 -13.41
C THR A 116 -23.20 -3.36 -14.03
N SER A 117 -24.35 -3.72 -13.44
CA SER A 117 -25.67 -3.34 -13.98
C SER A 117 -25.96 -1.83 -13.91
N SER A 118 -25.24 -1.07 -13.07
CA SER A 118 -25.37 0.39 -12.96
C SER A 118 -24.03 1.07 -12.75
N PHE A 119 -23.69 1.99 -13.66
CA PHE A 119 -22.49 2.83 -13.57
C PHE A 119 -22.43 3.63 -12.26
N LEU A 120 -23.58 4.06 -11.74
CA LEU A 120 -23.67 4.81 -10.49
C LEU A 120 -23.35 3.92 -9.27
N TYR A 121 -23.76 2.65 -9.30
CA TYR A 121 -23.46 1.70 -8.23
C TYR A 121 -21.98 1.32 -8.20
N LEU A 122 -21.38 1.07 -9.38
CA LEU A 122 -19.94 0.86 -9.53
C LEU A 122 -19.15 2.05 -8.97
N PHE A 123 -19.55 3.28 -9.35
CA PHE A 123 -18.89 4.50 -8.88
C PHE A 123 -18.95 4.66 -7.36
N VAL A 124 -20.11 4.39 -6.74
CA VAL A 124 -20.27 4.46 -5.28
C VAL A 124 -19.47 3.37 -4.57
N TYR A 125 -19.45 2.15 -5.10
CA TYR A 125 -18.68 1.04 -4.55
C TYR A 125 -17.16 1.31 -4.60
N GLU A 126 -16.64 1.69 -5.76
CA GLU A 126 -15.22 2.03 -5.92
C GLU A 126 -14.83 3.22 -5.04
N PHE A 127 -15.66 4.26 -5.01
CA PHE A 127 -15.33 5.48 -4.29
C PHE A 127 -15.39 5.32 -2.77
N ILE A 128 -16.21 4.40 -2.24
CA ILE A 128 -16.37 4.20 -0.79
C ILE A 128 -15.55 2.99 -0.31
N ALA A 129 -15.78 1.80 -0.86
CA ALA A 129 -15.18 0.57 -0.36
C ALA A 129 -13.73 0.42 -0.83
N VAL A 130 -13.48 0.50 -2.13
CA VAL A 130 -12.14 0.32 -2.70
C VAL A 130 -11.21 1.44 -2.24
N ASN A 131 -11.68 2.68 -2.24
CA ASN A 131 -10.93 3.81 -1.73
C ASN A 131 -10.48 3.60 -0.27
N LEU A 132 -11.37 3.14 0.59
CA LEU A 132 -11.05 2.87 1.99
C LEU A 132 -9.96 1.79 2.08
N ILE A 133 -10.09 0.68 1.36
CA ILE A 133 -9.09 -0.40 1.38
C ILE A 133 -7.72 0.10 0.89
N VAL A 134 -7.68 0.85 -0.22
CA VAL A 134 -6.44 1.44 -0.75
C VAL A 134 -5.82 2.37 0.29
N PHE A 135 -6.60 3.22 0.95
CA PHE A 135 -6.12 4.08 2.01
C PHE A 135 -5.51 3.28 3.17
N LEU A 136 -6.16 2.20 3.59
CA LEU A 136 -5.66 1.33 4.66
C LEU A 136 -4.36 0.64 4.28
N TYR A 137 -4.22 0.19 3.03
CA TYR A 137 -2.96 -0.38 2.52
C TYR A 137 -1.84 0.66 2.51
N GLU A 138 -2.13 1.91 2.13
CA GLU A 138 -1.15 2.99 2.19
C GLU A 138 -0.72 3.27 3.63
N VAL A 139 -1.67 3.34 4.58
CA VAL A 139 -1.36 3.53 6.00
C VAL A 139 -0.54 2.38 6.57
N PHE A 140 -0.87 1.13 6.25
CA PHE A 140 -0.16 -0.02 6.80
C PHE A 140 1.23 -0.20 6.18
N PHE A 141 1.32 -0.33 4.86
CA PHE A 141 2.56 -0.68 4.18
C PHE A 141 3.52 0.50 4.07
N ARG A 142 3.03 1.67 3.64
CA ARG A 142 3.89 2.86 3.50
C ARG A 142 3.96 3.60 4.83
N GLY A 143 2.81 3.83 5.45
CA GLY A 143 2.70 4.59 6.69
C GLY A 143 3.45 3.93 7.81
N PHE A 144 3.06 2.72 8.20
CA PHE A 144 3.64 2.03 9.34
C PHE A 144 4.96 1.34 8.98
N ILE A 145 4.95 0.37 8.07
CA ILE A 145 6.11 -0.50 7.79
C ILE A 145 7.27 0.30 7.18
N MET A 146 7.04 0.95 6.04
CA MET A 146 8.12 1.62 5.31
C MET A 146 8.74 2.76 6.13
N PHE A 147 7.94 3.67 6.69
CA PHE A 147 8.50 4.77 7.48
C PHE A 147 9.13 4.32 8.80
N TYR A 148 8.67 3.22 9.40
CA TYR A 148 9.38 2.62 10.54
C TYR A 148 10.81 2.21 10.15
N PHE A 149 10.95 1.49 9.03
CA PHE A 149 12.25 1.01 8.57
C PHE A 149 13.12 2.08 7.90
N LYS A 150 12.53 3.17 7.44
CA LYS A 150 13.23 4.26 6.76
C LYS A 150 14.44 4.79 7.54
N ASP A 151 14.30 4.97 8.85
CA ASP A 151 15.40 5.49 9.66
C ASP A 151 16.58 4.51 9.79
N LYS A 152 16.34 3.21 9.59
CA LYS A 152 17.33 2.13 9.73
C LYS A 152 17.90 1.67 8.39
N LEU A 153 17.11 1.77 7.32
CA LEU A 153 17.39 1.15 6.01
C LEU A 153 17.35 2.14 4.83
N ASP A 154 16.97 3.40 5.07
CA ASP A 154 16.84 4.44 4.04
C ASP A 154 16.02 3.93 2.83
N ILE A 155 16.55 4.02 1.60
CA ILE A 155 15.85 3.56 0.39
C ILE A 155 15.51 2.06 0.41
N TYR A 156 16.28 1.23 1.14
CA TYR A 156 15.99 -0.20 1.27
C TYR A 156 14.67 -0.47 2.00
N ALA A 157 14.14 0.50 2.76
CA ALA A 157 12.82 0.40 3.36
C ALA A 157 11.70 0.25 2.31
N VAL A 158 11.87 0.80 1.11
CA VAL A 158 10.93 0.63 -0.01
C VAL A 158 10.90 -0.82 -0.50
N PHE A 159 12.03 -1.51 -0.48
CA PHE A 159 12.10 -2.92 -0.83
C PHE A 159 11.55 -3.80 0.29
N VAL A 160 11.84 -3.47 1.56
CA VAL A 160 11.31 -4.21 2.72
C VAL A 160 9.79 -4.18 2.75
N GLN A 161 9.17 -2.99 2.60
CA GLN A 161 7.71 -2.90 2.57
C GLN A 161 7.12 -3.66 1.37
N PHE A 162 7.80 -3.63 0.22
CA PHE A 162 7.32 -4.31 -0.98
C PHE A 162 7.37 -5.83 -0.81
N VAL A 163 8.46 -6.38 -0.28
CA VAL A 163 8.56 -7.82 0.02
C VAL A 163 7.49 -8.24 1.03
N ILE A 164 7.24 -7.44 2.08
CA ILE A 164 6.18 -7.73 3.05
C ILE A 164 4.79 -7.69 2.38
N PHE A 165 4.56 -6.75 1.45
CA PHE A 165 3.34 -6.71 0.65
C PHE A 165 3.16 -7.94 -0.24
N LEU A 166 4.23 -8.44 -0.88
CA LEU A 166 4.16 -9.69 -1.66
C LEU A 166 3.85 -10.91 -0.79
N ILE A 167 4.44 -10.98 0.41
CA ILE A 167 4.13 -12.02 1.40
C ILE A 167 2.66 -11.91 1.81
N PHE A 168 2.14 -10.70 2.01
CA PHE A 168 0.73 -10.47 2.32
C PHE A 168 -0.20 -10.99 1.22
N LEU A 169 0.06 -10.64 -0.04
CA LEU A 169 -0.71 -11.18 -1.18
C LEU A 169 -0.63 -12.71 -1.25
N TYR A 170 0.54 -13.29 -0.98
CA TYR A 170 0.70 -14.75 -0.94
C TYR A 170 -0.16 -15.39 0.16
N MET A 171 -0.23 -14.78 1.34
CA MET A 171 -1.09 -15.26 2.44
C MET A 171 -2.59 -15.15 2.13
N LEU A 172 -2.99 -14.18 1.30
CA LEU A 172 -4.36 -14.04 0.82
C LEU A 172 -4.70 -15.01 -0.32
N GLY A 173 -3.71 -15.72 -0.88
CA GLY A 173 -3.90 -16.52 -2.09
C GLY A 173 -4.02 -15.68 -3.37
N GLU A 174 -3.67 -14.40 -3.30
CA GLU A 174 -3.78 -13.39 -4.38
C GLU A 174 -2.44 -13.16 -5.08
N PHE A 175 -1.42 -13.98 -4.80
CA PHE A 175 -0.14 -13.90 -5.50
C PHE A 175 -0.24 -14.57 -6.89
N SER A 176 -0.83 -13.85 -7.85
CA SER A 176 -0.97 -14.26 -9.25
C SER A 176 -0.66 -13.10 -10.20
N LEU A 177 -0.54 -13.41 -11.50
CA LEU A 177 -0.35 -12.37 -12.51
C LEU A 177 -1.51 -11.38 -12.54
N ASP A 178 -2.72 -11.80 -12.18
CA ASP A 178 -3.94 -10.97 -12.13
C ASP A 178 -3.75 -9.73 -11.24
N TYR A 179 -2.89 -9.83 -10.22
CA TYR A 179 -2.56 -8.76 -9.28
C TYR A 179 -1.27 -8.01 -9.63
N ILE A 180 -0.71 -8.17 -10.83
CA ILE A 180 0.55 -7.52 -11.24
C ILE A 180 0.49 -6.00 -11.12
N PHE A 181 -0.64 -5.38 -11.45
CA PHE A 181 -0.82 -3.94 -11.31
C PHE A 181 -0.81 -3.51 -9.85
N TYR A 182 -1.41 -4.30 -8.95
CA TYR A 182 -1.35 -4.04 -7.51
C TYR A 182 0.08 -4.16 -6.98
N MET A 183 0.82 -5.19 -7.38
CA MET A 183 2.22 -5.40 -6.99
C MET A 183 3.12 -4.24 -7.43
N VAL A 184 3.07 -3.86 -8.71
CA VAL A 184 3.92 -2.76 -9.21
C VAL A 184 3.50 -1.42 -8.60
N THR A 185 2.20 -1.20 -8.39
CA THR A 185 1.69 -0.02 -7.67
C THR A 185 2.23 0.03 -6.24
N ALA A 186 2.26 -1.10 -5.52
CA ALA A 186 2.81 -1.19 -4.17
C ALA A 186 4.27 -0.71 -4.10
N PHE A 187 5.09 -1.14 -5.07
CA PHE A 187 6.49 -0.73 -5.18
C PHE A 187 6.62 0.76 -5.52
N LEU A 188 5.94 1.22 -6.58
CA LEU A 188 6.05 2.60 -7.06
C LEU A 188 5.52 3.61 -6.05
N ALA A 189 4.37 3.35 -5.41
CA ALA A 189 3.87 4.25 -4.38
C ALA A 189 4.80 4.27 -3.14
N GLY A 190 5.53 3.20 -2.86
CA GLY A 190 6.62 3.21 -1.88
C GLY A 190 7.73 4.21 -2.23
N LEU A 191 8.16 4.26 -3.50
CA LEU A 191 9.14 5.26 -3.97
C LEU A 191 8.60 6.70 -3.84
N ILE A 192 7.33 6.91 -4.20
CA ILE A 192 6.66 8.21 -4.09
C ILE A 192 6.59 8.66 -2.63
N ALA A 193 6.13 7.80 -1.72
CA ALA A 193 6.06 8.08 -0.29
C ALA A 193 7.45 8.35 0.30
N PHE A 194 8.46 7.58 -0.11
CA PHE A 194 9.83 7.75 0.37
C PHE A 194 10.40 9.14 0.01
N ARG A 195 10.24 9.56 -1.25
CA ARG A 195 10.76 10.83 -1.77
C ARG A 195 9.98 12.05 -1.24
N SER A 196 8.65 11.97 -1.25
CA SER A 196 7.78 13.05 -0.76
C SER A 196 7.74 13.13 0.77
N LYS A 197 8.07 12.04 1.48
CA LYS A 197 7.83 11.88 2.92
C LYS A 197 6.36 12.04 3.33
N SER A 198 5.44 11.72 2.42
CA SER A 198 4.00 11.90 2.61
C SER A 198 3.22 10.72 2.04
N LEU A 199 2.21 10.26 2.79
CA LEU A 199 1.28 9.24 2.33
C LEU A 199 0.27 9.76 1.31
N LEU A 200 0.03 11.08 1.29
CA LEU A 200 -0.98 11.65 0.40
C LEU A 200 -0.64 11.38 -1.07
N TYR A 201 0.62 11.56 -1.47
CA TYR A 201 1.02 11.35 -2.87
C TYR A 201 1.05 9.88 -3.27
N SER A 202 1.44 8.97 -2.37
CA SER A 202 1.40 7.54 -2.66
C SER A 202 -0.04 7.04 -2.76
N TYR A 203 -0.93 7.51 -1.88
CA TYR A 203 -2.36 7.24 -1.94
C TYR A 203 -3.02 7.77 -3.22
N LEU A 204 -2.76 9.04 -3.58
CA LEU A 204 -3.27 9.61 -4.82
C LEU A 204 -2.79 8.85 -6.05
N PHE A 205 -1.53 8.42 -6.06
CA PHE A 205 -1.01 7.57 -7.13
C PHE A 205 -1.76 6.22 -7.18
N SER A 206 -1.85 5.51 -6.05
CA SER A 206 -2.48 4.19 -5.99
C SER A 206 -3.95 4.20 -6.42
N ILE A 207 -4.73 5.20 -5.98
CA ILE A 207 -6.14 5.29 -6.36
C ILE A 207 -6.32 5.65 -7.84
N ILE A 208 -5.48 6.53 -8.39
CA ILE A 208 -5.53 6.87 -9.82
C ILE A 208 -5.17 5.65 -10.67
N VAL A 209 -4.14 4.90 -10.28
CA VAL A 209 -3.75 3.68 -11.01
C VAL A 209 -4.89 2.66 -11.01
N LEU A 210 -5.55 2.47 -9.86
CA LEU A 210 -6.66 1.53 -9.73
C LEU A 210 -7.87 1.94 -10.59
N ILE A 211 -8.30 3.21 -10.50
CA ILE A 211 -9.40 3.71 -11.32
C ILE A 211 -9.07 3.58 -12.82
N VAL A 212 -7.82 3.89 -13.21
CA VAL A 212 -7.39 3.78 -14.60
C VAL A 212 -7.34 2.31 -15.06
N SER A 213 -6.89 1.37 -14.21
CA SER A 213 -6.92 -0.06 -14.56
C SER A 213 -8.35 -0.54 -14.81
N ASP A 214 -9.28 -0.16 -13.95
CA ASP A 214 -10.68 -0.59 -14.04
C ASP A 214 -11.35 -0.01 -15.30
N ILE A 215 -11.12 1.26 -15.61
CA ILE A 215 -11.61 1.91 -16.84
C ILE A 215 -11.04 1.24 -18.09
N ILE A 216 -9.72 0.98 -18.12
CA ILE A 216 -9.08 0.33 -19.27
C ILE A 216 -9.65 -1.06 -19.47
N TYR A 217 -9.79 -1.84 -18.40
CA TYR A 217 -10.36 -3.17 -18.46
C TYR A 217 -11.81 -3.15 -18.97
N LEU A 218 -12.67 -2.30 -18.40
CA LEU A 218 -14.07 -2.18 -18.82
C LEU A 218 -14.22 -1.82 -20.30
N LYS A 219 -13.30 -1.01 -20.84
CA LYS A 219 -13.27 -0.64 -22.26
C LYS A 219 -12.78 -1.77 -23.18
N LEU A 220 -11.97 -2.69 -22.66
CA LEU A 220 -11.43 -3.82 -23.43
C LEU A 220 -12.33 -5.05 -23.42
N THR A 221 -13.20 -5.18 -22.42
CA THR A 221 -14.10 -6.32 -22.22
C THR A 221 -15.54 -6.09 -22.72
N LYS A 222 -15.94 -4.82 -22.94
CA LYS A 222 -17.16 -4.46 -23.69
C LYS A 222 -16.87 -4.29 -25.17
#